data_AF-A0A943M3P9-F1
#
_entry.id   AF-A0A943M3P9-F1
#
_cell.length_a   1.000
_cell.length_b   1.000
_cell.length_c   1.000
_cell.angle_alpha   90.00
_cell.angle_beta   90.00
_cell.angle_gamma   90.00
#
_symmetry.space_group_name_H-M   'P 1'
#
loop_
_entity.id
_entity.type
_entity.pdbx_description
1 polymer ?
#
loop_
_entity_poly.entity_id
_entity_poly.type
_entity_poly.pdbx_seq_one_letter_code
_entity_poly.pdbx_strand_id
1 'polypeptide(L)'
;MELQPVDGGRVTLNYSITHPAQGAEIQITPREEWVHDFSVSAQTIAFTVDSNADAEPGSEPRQTFFTVSYPEAYDKAVIVRQSAPEEAAALTFELTVHRVTPSQAEVSCIPSDPAATYVLGVMLRSEYEEYASDQALIESDIERFLRPGWTGEPGNIADHLTSGSQIEITEYLYYAERDYYLYAYGLDADGTVTTPLITKELFTTPAKPSIEAGEPEIYPVEGGTFEVTFRIDNPIDGATAEVQPPYNAEWLHSLEISDGKVIFTLDPNTAAEPGDAPRVSYFTISYPEAYNKAVTIRQAAPAL
;
A
#
# COMPACT_ATOMS: atom_id res chain seq x y z
N MET A 1 11.34 -7.16 46.06
CA MET A 1 12.21 -7.90 45.14
C MET A 1 12.13 -7.23 43.78
N GLU A 2 13.17 -7.33 42.94
CA GLU A 2 13.07 -6.87 41.54
C GLU A 2 12.08 -7.73 40.76
N LEU A 3 11.51 -7.15 39.70
CA LEU A 3 10.61 -7.83 38.77
C LEU A 3 11.39 -8.96 38.08
N GLN A 4 10.86 -10.18 38.13
CA GLN A 4 11.48 -11.33 37.49
C GLN A 4 11.17 -11.36 35.98
N PRO A 5 12.10 -11.83 35.14
CA PRO A 5 11.88 -11.97 33.71
C PRO A 5 10.80 -13.02 33.42
N VAL A 6 10.21 -12.94 32.22
CA VAL A 6 9.15 -13.85 31.78
C VAL A 6 9.59 -15.31 31.83
N ASP A 7 10.83 -15.62 31.47
CA ASP A 7 11.37 -17.00 31.48
C ASP A 7 11.52 -17.59 32.88
N GLY A 8 11.45 -16.76 33.93
CA GLY A 8 11.70 -17.18 35.30
C GLY A 8 13.17 -17.48 35.55
N GLY A 9 13.44 -18.43 36.45
CA GLY A 9 14.77 -18.88 36.81
C GLY A 9 15.05 -18.90 38.31
N ARG A 10 16.32 -19.13 38.66
CA ARG A 10 16.76 -19.24 40.06
C ARG A 10 17.04 -17.87 40.65
N VAL A 11 16.34 -17.55 41.74
CA VAL A 11 16.47 -16.30 42.49
C VAL A 11 17.19 -16.56 43.80
N THR A 12 18.06 -15.65 44.21
CA THR A 12 18.75 -15.70 45.51
C THR A 12 18.59 -14.37 46.24
N LEU A 13 18.10 -14.43 47.47
CA LEU A 13 17.91 -13.28 48.36
C LEU A 13 18.85 -13.39 49.55
N ASN A 14 19.48 -12.28 49.91
CA ASN A 14 20.21 -12.19 51.17
C ASN A 14 19.24 -11.88 52.32
N TYR A 15 19.46 -12.49 53.48
CA TYR A 15 18.73 -12.19 54.71
C TYR A 15 19.69 -12.05 55.90
N SER A 16 19.19 -11.47 56.99
CA SER A 16 19.89 -11.46 58.27
C SER A 16 18.88 -11.62 59.40
N ILE A 17 19.32 -12.25 60.50
CA ILE A 17 18.54 -12.41 61.73
C ILE A 17 19.28 -11.68 62.84
N THR A 18 18.62 -10.76 63.51
CA THR A 18 19.15 -10.08 64.68
C THR A 18 18.82 -10.88 65.94
N HIS A 19 19.83 -11.15 66.78
CA HIS A 19 19.70 -11.97 68.00
C HIS A 19 19.17 -13.39 67.73
N PRO A 20 19.87 -14.21 66.91
CA PRO A 20 19.39 -15.54 66.56
C PRO A 20 19.29 -16.46 67.78
N ALA A 21 18.17 -17.18 67.90
CA ALA A 21 17.99 -18.23 68.89
C ALA A 21 18.87 -19.45 68.54
N GLN A 22 19.44 -20.09 69.56
CA GLN A 22 20.36 -21.21 69.38
C GLN A 22 19.62 -22.40 68.74
N GLY A 23 20.11 -22.86 67.58
CA GLY A 23 19.57 -24.03 66.87
C GLY A 23 18.24 -23.80 66.14
N ALA A 24 17.76 -22.56 66.04
CA ALA A 24 16.54 -22.23 65.30
C ALA A 24 16.80 -22.05 63.80
N GLU A 25 15.86 -22.51 62.98
CA GLU A 25 15.91 -22.46 61.51
C GLU A 25 14.78 -21.59 60.95
N ILE A 26 14.98 -21.05 59.74
CA ILE A 26 13.93 -20.37 58.99
C ILE A 26 12.95 -21.41 58.44
N GLN A 27 11.66 -21.10 58.52
CA GLN A 27 10.60 -21.84 57.84
C GLN A 27 10.06 -21.01 56.68
N ILE A 28 9.89 -21.65 55.53
CA ILE A 28 9.31 -21.04 54.33
C ILE A 28 7.94 -21.66 54.07
N THR A 29 6.92 -20.81 53.91
CA THR A 29 5.58 -21.24 53.51
C THR A 29 5.22 -20.63 52.16
N PRO A 30 5.34 -21.39 51.05
CA PRO A 30 4.92 -20.92 49.73
C PRO A 30 3.39 -20.82 49.63
N ARG A 31 2.93 -20.00 48.67
CA ARG A 31 1.50 -19.83 48.39
C ARG A 31 1.08 -20.37 47.03
N GLU A 32 2.01 -20.39 46.08
CA GLU A 32 1.76 -20.79 44.70
C GLU A 32 2.86 -21.74 44.26
N GLU A 33 2.52 -22.67 43.37
CA GLU A 33 3.42 -23.73 42.92
C GLU A 33 4.53 -23.20 41.99
N TRP A 34 4.28 -22.10 41.26
CA TRP A 34 5.25 -21.47 40.35
C TRP A 34 6.42 -20.79 41.06
N VAL A 35 6.42 -20.75 42.41
CA VAL A 35 7.57 -20.37 43.23
C VAL A 35 7.92 -21.52 44.16
N HIS A 36 8.98 -22.26 43.85
CA HIS A 36 9.31 -23.53 44.50
C HIS A 36 10.82 -23.73 44.68
N ASP A 37 11.24 -24.96 45.04
CA ASP A 37 12.66 -25.35 45.24
C ASP A 37 13.44 -24.48 46.22
N PHE A 38 12.80 -24.14 47.33
CA PHE A 38 13.41 -23.33 48.38
C PHE A 38 14.62 -24.03 49.01
N SER A 39 15.68 -23.26 49.20
CA SER A 39 16.88 -23.66 49.91
C SER A 39 17.33 -22.49 50.80
N VAL A 40 17.52 -22.77 52.08
CA VAL A 40 17.99 -21.79 53.05
C VAL A 40 19.43 -22.11 53.43
N SER A 41 20.31 -21.14 53.26
CA SER A 41 21.69 -21.16 53.77
C SER A 41 21.85 -20.16 54.91
N ALA A 42 23.03 -20.05 55.52
CA ALA A 42 23.27 -19.15 56.65
C ALA A 42 22.92 -17.67 56.38
N GLN A 43 22.94 -17.22 55.13
CA GLN A 43 22.70 -15.82 54.76
C GLN A 43 21.78 -15.66 53.55
N THR A 44 21.38 -16.74 52.90
CA THR A 44 20.59 -16.66 51.67
C THR A 44 19.38 -17.57 51.68
N ILE A 45 18.31 -17.10 51.02
CA ILE A 45 17.18 -17.93 50.61
C ILE A 45 17.23 -17.96 49.09
N ALA A 46 17.33 -19.15 48.51
CA ALA A 46 17.25 -19.35 47.06
C ALA A 46 16.02 -20.18 46.71
N PHE A 47 15.38 -19.86 45.60
CA PHE A 47 14.17 -20.50 45.09
C PHE A 47 14.10 -20.39 43.57
N THR A 48 13.24 -21.18 42.94
CA THR A 48 12.97 -21.17 41.51
C THR A 48 11.65 -20.46 41.24
N VAL A 49 11.62 -19.67 40.18
CA VAL A 49 10.42 -19.07 39.60
C VAL A 49 10.20 -19.73 38.25
N ASP A 50 9.04 -20.33 38.02
CA ASP A 50 8.68 -20.93 36.73
C ASP A 50 8.48 -19.87 35.65
N SER A 51 8.56 -20.27 34.38
CA SER A 51 8.24 -19.38 33.25
C SER A 51 6.79 -18.89 33.28
N ASN A 52 6.58 -17.67 32.81
CA ASN A 52 5.27 -17.06 32.57
C ASN A 52 5.02 -16.83 31.06
N ALA A 53 5.71 -17.57 30.19
CA ALA A 53 5.61 -17.42 28.74
C ALA A 53 4.21 -17.70 28.17
N ASP A 54 3.38 -18.47 28.88
CA ASP A 54 2.04 -18.86 28.45
C ASP A 54 0.94 -17.83 28.83
N ALA A 55 1.31 -16.75 29.54
CA ALA A 55 0.35 -15.68 29.84
C ALA A 55 0.03 -14.86 28.58
N GLU A 56 -1.13 -14.20 28.58
CA GLU A 56 -1.52 -13.31 27.48
C GLU A 56 -0.45 -12.21 27.29
N PRO A 57 0.13 -12.05 26.08
CA PRO A 57 1.11 -11.00 25.81
C PRO A 57 0.56 -9.61 26.10
N GLY A 58 1.37 -8.75 26.72
CA GLY A 58 0.94 -7.40 27.15
C GLY A 58 0.10 -7.37 28.43
N SER A 59 -0.24 -8.52 29.03
CA SER A 59 -0.99 -8.55 30.29
C SER A 59 -0.17 -8.07 31.49
N GLU A 60 -0.87 -7.77 32.60
CA GLU A 60 -0.24 -7.33 33.83
C GLU A 60 0.70 -8.42 34.42
N PRO A 61 1.85 -8.04 35.01
CA PRO A 61 2.75 -8.98 35.68
C PRO A 61 2.04 -9.82 36.75
N ARG A 62 2.27 -11.15 36.76
CA ARG A 62 1.75 -12.03 37.81
C ARG A 62 2.50 -11.80 39.13
N GLN A 63 1.79 -11.98 40.25
CA GLN A 63 2.35 -11.74 41.58
C GLN A 63 1.89 -12.79 42.60
N THR A 64 2.80 -13.20 43.48
CA THR A 64 2.51 -13.97 44.70
C THR A 64 3.42 -13.55 45.85
N PHE A 65 3.30 -14.21 46.99
CA PHE A 65 4.25 -14.09 48.10
C PHE A 65 4.47 -15.44 48.77
N PHE A 66 5.63 -15.61 49.40
CA PHE A 66 5.86 -16.67 50.39
C PHE A 66 6.15 -16.05 51.76
N THR A 67 5.83 -16.78 52.81
CA THR A 67 6.10 -16.33 54.19
C THR A 67 7.43 -16.90 54.67
N VAL A 68 8.25 -16.03 55.27
CA VAL A 68 9.48 -16.37 55.99
C VAL A 68 9.20 -16.22 57.47
N SER A 69 9.31 -17.32 58.21
CA SER A 69 9.09 -17.38 59.66
C SER A 69 10.37 -17.78 60.39
N TYR A 70 10.60 -17.16 61.55
CA TYR A 70 11.70 -17.51 62.46
C TYR A 70 11.18 -17.45 63.90
N PRO A 71 11.58 -18.36 64.81
CA PRO A 71 11.07 -18.38 66.18
C PRO A 71 11.19 -17.03 66.88
N GLU A 72 10.10 -16.62 67.54
CA GLU A 72 9.98 -15.35 68.27
C GLU A 72 10.15 -14.07 67.42
N ALA A 73 10.29 -14.19 66.10
CA ALA A 73 10.27 -13.08 65.16
C ALA A 73 8.90 -12.96 64.47
N TYR A 74 8.56 -11.77 64.01
CA TYR A 74 7.41 -11.57 63.14
C TYR A 74 7.66 -12.14 61.76
N ASP A 75 6.67 -12.85 61.24
CA ASP A 75 6.65 -13.33 59.87
C ASP A 75 6.84 -12.20 58.87
N LYS A 76 7.63 -12.49 57.82
CA LYS A 76 7.81 -11.57 56.69
C LYS A 76 7.30 -12.20 55.40
N ALA A 77 6.44 -11.48 54.70
CA ALA A 77 6.06 -11.83 53.34
C ALA A 77 7.14 -11.34 52.36
N VAL A 78 7.62 -12.24 51.51
CA VAL A 78 8.47 -11.91 50.37
C VAL A 78 7.60 -11.94 49.12
N ILE A 79 7.38 -10.76 48.54
CA ILE A 79 6.58 -10.61 47.32
C ILE A 79 7.45 -10.95 46.10
N VAL A 80 6.93 -11.87 45.28
CA VAL A 80 7.49 -12.26 43.99
C VAL A 80 6.59 -11.69 42.89
N ARG A 81 7.16 -10.85 42.02
CA ARG A 81 6.51 -10.31 40.84
C ARG A 81 7.24 -10.80 39.61
N GLN A 82 6.53 -11.25 38.59
CA GLN A 82 7.11 -11.75 37.35
C GLN A 82 6.39 -11.16 36.14
N SER A 83 7.18 -10.75 35.15
CA SER A 83 6.69 -10.14 33.90
C SER A 83 5.78 -11.10 33.12
N ALA A 84 4.83 -10.55 32.38
CA ALA A 84 4.15 -11.26 31.30
C ALA A 84 4.99 -11.19 30.01
N PRO A 85 4.67 -11.98 28.97
CA PRO A 85 5.26 -11.81 27.65
C PRO A 85 4.98 -10.41 27.12
N GLU A 86 5.92 -9.84 26.37
CA GLU A 86 5.70 -8.56 25.70
C GLU A 86 4.67 -8.72 24.58
N GLU A 87 3.77 -7.74 24.43
CA GLU A 87 2.88 -7.65 23.28
C GLU A 87 3.71 -7.43 22.02
N ALA A 88 3.48 -8.22 20.97
CA ALA A 88 4.10 -7.97 19.68
C ALA A 88 3.65 -6.61 19.16
N ALA A 89 4.60 -5.79 18.67
CA ALA A 89 4.23 -4.53 18.04
C ALA A 89 3.30 -4.81 16.86
N ALA A 90 2.16 -4.12 16.81
CA ALA A 90 1.24 -4.22 15.69
C ALA A 90 1.94 -3.89 14.37
N LEU A 91 1.58 -4.62 13.31
CA LEU A 91 2.10 -4.33 11.97
C LEU A 91 1.66 -2.92 11.55
N THR A 92 2.57 -2.17 10.92
CA THR A 92 2.30 -0.82 10.39
C THR A 92 2.85 -0.69 8.98
N PHE A 93 2.36 0.30 8.23
CA PHE A 93 2.77 0.54 6.84
C PHE A 93 3.15 2.00 6.64
N GLU A 94 4.18 2.23 5.84
CA GLU A 94 4.48 3.53 5.23
C GLU A 94 4.00 3.49 3.78
N LEU A 95 3.06 4.34 3.43
CA LEU A 95 2.51 4.46 2.09
C LEU A 95 3.05 5.73 1.42
N THR A 96 3.40 5.64 0.14
CA THR A 96 3.85 6.79 -0.64
C THR A 96 3.24 6.75 -2.03
N VAL A 97 2.75 7.90 -2.49
CA VAL A 97 2.29 8.11 -3.87
C VAL A 97 3.30 9.01 -4.58
N HIS A 98 3.91 8.52 -5.65
CA HIS A 98 5.01 9.21 -6.35
C HIS A 98 4.51 10.03 -7.53
N ARG A 99 4.02 9.34 -8.56
CA ARG A 99 3.52 9.93 -9.81
C ARG A 99 2.09 9.50 -10.04
N VAL A 100 1.22 10.43 -10.38
CA VAL A 100 -0.18 10.16 -10.72
C VAL A 100 -0.46 10.65 -12.13
N THR A 101 -1.03 9.77 -12.95
CA THR A 101 -1.59 10.08 -14.27
C THR A 101 -3.12 9.88 -14.23
N PRO A 102 -3.87 10.27 -15.28
CA PRO A 102 -5.32 10.09 -15.29
C PRO A 102 -5.80 8.65 -15.10
N SER A 103 -4.97 7.65 -15.43
CA SER A 103 -5.33 6.23 -15.35
C SER A 103 -4.33 5.36 -14.57
N GLN A 104 -3.29 5.95 -13.96
CA GLN A 104 -2.29 5.20 -13.21
C GLN A 104 -1.77 6.00 -12.00
N ALA A 105 -1.32 5.29 -10.97
CA ALA A 105 -0.51 5.84 -9.90
C ALA A 105 0.70 4.95 -9.64
N GLU A 106 1.88 5.56 -9.53
CA GLU A 106 3.09 4.90 -9.05
C GLU A 106 3.16 5.05 -7.53
N VAL A 107 3.22 3.93 -6.82
CA VAL A 107 3.05 3.88 -5.37
C VAL A 107 4.11 3.02 -4.69
N SER A 108 4.26 3.18 -3.38
CA SER A 108 5.08 2.31 -2.55
C SER A 108 4.38 1.99 -1.23
N CYS A 109 4.63 0.79 -0.73
CA CYS A 109 4.16 0.31 0.55
C CYS A 109 5.31 -0.42 1.26
N ILE A 110 5.69 0.08 2.43
CA ILE A 110 6.76 -0.48 3.25
C ILE A 110 6.16 -0.96 4.57
N PRO A 111 6.04 -2.29 4.80
CA PRO A 111 5.61 -2.83 6.08
C PRO A 111 6.70 -2.70 7.14
N SER A 112 6.32 -2.54 8.41
CA SER A 112 7.27 -2.53 9.54
C SER A 112 7.93 -3.89 9.79
N ASP A 113 7.30 -4.98 9.34
CA ASP A 113 7.88 -6.32 9.27
C ASP A 113 7.79 -6.84 7.83
N PRO A 114 8.92 -7.00 7.11
CA PRO A 114 8.91 -7.49 5.73
C PRO A 114 8.50 -8.97 5.59
N ALA A 115 8.50 -9.74 6.68
CA ALA A 115 8.05 -11.13 6.67
C ALA A 115 6.52 -11.27 6.82
N ALA A 116 5.83 -10.22 7.30
CA ALA A 116 4.39 -10.24 7.47
C ALA A 116 3.66 -10.16 6.12
N THR A 117 2.47 -10.75 6.07
CA THR A 117 1.57 -10.68 4.92
C THR A 117 0.54 -9.57 5.07
N TYR A 118 0.17 -8.96 3.96
CA TYR A 118 -0.77 -7.84 3.95
C TYR A 118 -1.50 -7.72 2.62
N VAL A 119 -2.60 -6.96 2.65
CA VAL A 119 -3.32 -6.53 1.45
C VAL A 119 -2.88 -5.10 1.14
N LEU A 120 -2.55 -4.85 -0.13
CA LEU A 120 -2.33 -3.52 -0.69
C LEU A 120 -3.40 -3.30 -1.78
N GLY A 121 -4.08 -2.17 -1.73
CA GLY A 121 -5.14 -1.87 -2.68
C GLY A 121 -5.30 -0.38 -2.94
N VAL A 122 -6.03 -0.09 -4.02
CA VAL A 122 -6.46 1.26 -4.38
C VAL A 122 -7.96 1.25 -4.61
N MET A 123 -8.68 2.20 -4.01
CA MET A 123 -10.13 2.31 -4.11
C MET A 123 -10.54 3.77 -4.27
N LEU A 124 -11.63 4.03 -5.00
CA LEU A 124 -12.21 5.37 -5.04
C LEU A 124 -12.54 5.81 -3.62
N ARG A 125 -12.21 7.07 -3.29
CA ARG A 125 -12.57 7.64 -1.99
C ARG A 125 -14.06 7.52 -1.71
N SER A 126 -14.90 7.74 -2.72
CA SER A 126 -16.35 7.63 -2.59
C SER A 126 -16.80 6.21 -2.25
N GLU A 127 -16.18 5.18 -2.83
CA GLU A 127 -16.50 3.78 -2.54
C GLU A 127 -16.01 3.39 -1.14
N TYR A 128 -14.81 3.84 -0.74
CA TYR A 128 -14.31 3.63 0.61
C TYR A 128 -15.25 4.23 1.67
N GLU A 129 -15.74 5.44 1.42
CA GLU A 129 -16.64 6.16 2.35
C GLU A 129 -18.06 5.54 2.42
N GLU A 130 -18.41 4.59 1.55
CA GLU A 130 -19.65 3.81 1.67
C GLU A 130 -19.55 2.74 2.78
N TYR A 131 -18.35 2.32 3.15
CA TYR A 131 -18.13 1.37 4.25
C TYR A 131 -18.29 2.05 5.61
N ALA A 132 -19.02 1.39 6.52
CA ALA A 132 -19.28 1.91 7.86
C ALA A 132 -18.03 1.97 8.75
N SER A 133 -17.01 1.18 8.44
CA SER A 133 -15.74 1.10 9.16
C SER A 133 -14.68 0.38 8.32
N ASP A 134 -13.41 0.53 8.72
CA ASP A 134 -12.29 -0.24 8.16
C ASP A 134 -12.54 -1.76 8.25
N GLN A 135 -13.09 -2.22 9.37
CA GLN A 135 -13.44 -3.64 9.57
C GLN A 135 -14.48 -4.13 8.55
N ALA A 136 -15.48 -3.31 8.20
CA ALA A 136 -16.49 -3.70 7.21
C ALA A 136 -15.88 -3.84 5.80
N LEU A 137 -14.88 -3.01 5.47
CA LEU A 137 -14.13 -3.15 4.22
C LEU A 137 -13.30 -4.44 4.22
N ILE A 138 -12.57 -4.74 5.31
CA ILE A 138 -11.77 -5.95 5.43
C ILE A 138 -12.65 -7.21 5.31
N GLU A 139 -13.81 -7.23 5.97
CA GLU A 139 -14.78 -8.33 5.86
C GLU A 139 -15.29 -8.51 4.44
N SER A 140 -15.60 -7.41 3.75
CA SER A 140 -16.00 -7.42 2.34
C SER A 140 -14.90 -7.94 1.41
N ASP A 141 -13.65 -7.56 1.67
CA ASP A 141 -12.49 -8.05 0.90
C ASP A 141 -12.27 -9.55 1.14
N ILE A 142 -12.33 -10.03 2.39
CA ILE A 142 -12.25 -11.46 2.72
C ILE A 142 -13.37 -12.24 2.02
N GLU A 143 -14.61 -11.76 2.05
CA GLU A 143 -15.71 -12.41 1.33
C GLU A 143 -15.41 -12.51 -0.16
N ARG A 144 -14.91 -11.42 -0.77
CA ARG A 144 -14.52 -11.38 -2.19
C ARG A 144 -13.39 -12.34 -2.51
N PHE A 145 -12.37 -12.44 -1.67
CA PHE A 145 -11.23 -13.34 -1.84
C PHE A 145 -11.64 -14.82 -1.81
N LEU A 146 -12.67 -15.15 -1.04
CA LEU A 146 -13.19 -16.51 -0.92
C LEU A 146 -14.23 -16.86 -2.01
N ARG A 147 -14.71 -15.88 -2.79
CA ARG A 147 -15.70 -16.14 -3.84
C ARG A 147 -15.13 -17.07 -4.92
N PRO A 148 -15.90 -18.09 -5.37
CA PRO A 148 -15.44 -18.98 -6.42
C PRO A 148 -15.14 -18.24 -7.72
N GLY A 149 -14.05 -18.63 -8.38
CA GLY A 149 -13.71 -18.14 -9.71
C GLY A 149 -14.64 -18.71 -10.79
N TRP A 150 -14.39 -18.34 -12.05
CA TRP A 150 -15.17 -18.84 -13.20
C TRP A 150 -15.14 -20.37 -13.34
N THR A 151 -14.08 -21.03 -12.88
CA THR A 151 -13.92 -22.49 -12.88
C THR A 151 -14.74 -23.19 -11.78
N GLY A 152 -15.34 -22.43 -10.86
CA GLY A 152 -16.08 -22.96 -9.71
C GLY A 152 -15.20 -23.42 -8.54
N GLU A 153 -13.88 -23.29 -8.66
CA GLU A 153 -12.96 -23.52 -7.54
C GLU A 153 -13.13 -22.44 -6.47
N PRO A 154 -13.14 -22.79 -5.18
CA PRO A 154 -13.20 -21.80 -4.09
C PRO A 154 -12.04 -20.81 -4.19
N GLY A 155 -12.31 -19.54 -3.92
CA GLY A 155 -11.24 -18.54 -3.77
C GLY A 155 -10.42 -18.80 -2.51
N ASN A 156 -9.26 -18.16 -2.43
CA ASN A 156 -8.33 -18.29 -1.31
C ASN A 156 -7.75 -16.92 -0.95
N ILE A 157 -7.71 -16.60 0.34
CA ILE A 157 -7.12 -15.34 0.84
C ILE A 157 -5.65 -15.23 0.45
N ALA A 158 -4.89 -16.33 0.51
CA ALA A 158 -3.46 -16.33 0.24
C ALA A 158 -3.08 -15.79 -1.15
N ASP A 159 -3.96 -15.93 -2.15
CA ASP A 159 -3.72 -15.45 -3.52
C ASP A 159 -3.80 -13.92 -3.65
N HIS A 160 -4.28 -13.25 -2.60
CA HIS A 160 -4.45 -11.80 -2.52
C HIS A 160 -3.51 -11.13 -1.52
N LEU A 161 -2.64 -11.91 -0.88
CA LEU A 161 -1.65 -11.41 0.06
C LEU A 161 -0.35 -11.04 -0.66
N THR A 162 0.28 -9.98 -0.17
CA THR A 162 1.63 -9.58 -0.55
C THR A 162 2.54 -9.62 0.69
N SER A 163 3.85 -9.64 0.47
CA SER A 163 4.87 -9.56 1.53
C SER A 163 6.07 -8.76 1.05
N GLY A 164 6.92 -8.33 1.98
CA GLY A 164 8.04 -7.43 1.68
C GLY A 164 7.60 -6.04 1.24
N SER A 165 8.56 -5.18 0.93
CA SER A 165 8.31 -3.82 0.45
C SER A 165 7.92 -3.81 -1.03
N GLN A 166 6.84 -3.10 -1.36
CA GLN A 166 6.50 -2.76 -2.74
C GLN A 166 7.04 -1.35 -3.02
N ILE A 167 7.92 -1.21 -4.01
CA ILE A 167 8.60 0.05 -4.35
C ILE A 167 8.27 0.42 -5.79
N GLU A 168 7.80 1.66 -5.99
CA GLU A 168 7.47 2.27 -7.28
C GLU A 168 6.65 1.34 -8.20
N ILE A 169 5.68 0.61 -7.64
CA ILE A 169 4.79 -0.25 -8.40
C ILE A 169 3.68 0.58 -9.05
N THR A 170 3.20 0.14 -10.21
CA THR A 170 2.13 0.83 -10.94
C THR A 170 0.77 0.24 -10.61
N GLU A 171 -0.11 1.06 -10.06
CA GLU A 171 -1.53 0.78 -9.87
C GLU A 171 -2.35 1.38 -11.02
N TYR A 172 -3.32 0.63 -11.53
CA TYR A 172 -4.17 1.05 -12.64
C TYR A 172 -5.51 1.57 -12.13
N LEU A 173 -5.94 2.72 -12.66
CA LEU A 173 -7.08 3.49 -12.19
C LEU A 173 -8.12 3.61 -13.31
N TYR A 174 -9.39 3.43 -12.95
CA TYR A 174 -10.48 3.44 -13.93
C TYR A 174 -10.96 4.84 -14.30
N TYR A 175 -10.86 5.80 -13.38
CA TYR A 175 -11.47 7.11 -13.52
C TYR A 175 -10.47 8.25 -13.27
N ALA A 176 -10.36 9.14 -14.26
CA ALA A 176 -9.66 10.41 -14.12
C ALA A 176 -10.51 11.41 -13.31
N GLU A 177 -9.88 12.45 -12.78
CA GLU A 177 -10.54 13.51 -11.98
C GLU A 177 -11.29 12.96 -10.77
N ARG A 178 -10.70 11.97 -10.10
CA ARG A 178 -11.27 11.34 -8.91
C ARG A 178 -10.25 11.25 -7.78
N ASP A 179 -10.78 11.30 -6.56
CA ASP A 179 -10.03 11.01 -5.35
C ASP A 179 -9.99 9.50 -5.13
N TYR A 180 -8.81 9.00 -4.77
CA TYR A 180 -8.53 7.60 -4.46
C TYR A 180 -7.81 7.49 -3.11
N TYR A 181 -8.07 6.41 -2.38
CA TYR A 181 -7.21 5.97 -1.30
C TYR A 181 -6.32 4.83 -1.80
N LEU A 182 -5.00 5.01 -1.67
CA LEU A 182 -4.07 3.89 -1.54
C LEU A 182 -4.19 3.39 -0.10
N TYR A 183 -4.38 2.10 0.12
CA TYR A 183 -4.56 1.57 1.46
C TYR A 183 -3.87 0.22 1.66
N ALA A 184 -3.47 -0.05 2.90
CA ALA A 184 -2.88 -1.31 3.31
C ALA A 184 -3.34 -1.74 4.70
N TYR A 185 -3.49 -3.05 4.88
CA TYR A 185 -3.76 -3.68 6.18
C TYR A 185 -3.16 -5.09 6.24
N GLY A 186 -2.78 -5.50 7.43
CA GLY A 186 -2.20 -6.82 7.68
C GLY A 186 -3.26 -7.91 7.69
N LEU A 187 -3.00 -9.00 7.00
CA LEU A 187 -3.91 -10.13 6.90
C LEU A 187 -3.11 -11.42 6.72
N ASP A 188 -3.40 -12.41 7.55
CA ASP A 188 -2.84 -13.76 7.43
C ASP A 188 -3.69 -14.62 6.48
N ALA A 189 -3.11 -15.71 5.97
CA ALA A 189 -3.77 -16.60 5.02
C ALA A 189 -5.04 -17.30 5.57
N ASP A 190 -5.23 -17.32 6.89
CA ASP A 190 -6.43 -17.83 7.55
C ASP A 190 -7.53 -16.76 7.76
N GLY A 191 -7.27 -15.51 7.36
CA GLY A 191 -8.17 -14.37 7.51
C GLY A 191 -8.00 -13.59 8.81
N THR A 192 -6.99 -13.90 9.62
CA THR A 192 -6.67 -13.14 10.84
C THR A 192 -6.10 -11.76 10.48
N VAL A 193 -6.73 -10.71 10.99
CA VAL A 193 -6.26 -9.32 10.80
C VAL A 193 -5.12 -9.03 11.77
N THR A 194 -3.97 -8.59 11.25
CA THR A 194 -2.75 -8.36 12.05
C THR A 194 -2.42 -6.88 12.27
N THR A 195 -3.31 -5.99 11.81
CA THR A 195 -3.25 -4.55 12.06
C THR A 195 -4.48 -4.02 12.78
N PRO A 196 -4.34 -3.02 13.66
CA PRO A 196 -5.49 -2.45 14.39
C PRO A 196 -6.40 -1.60 13.50
N LEU A 197 -5.86 -0.98 12.45
CA LEU A 197 -6.53 -0.04 11.55
C LEU A 197 -5.97 -0.16 10.14
N ILE A 198 -6.73 0.26 9.13
CA ILE A 198 -6.21 0.40 7.77
C ILE A 198 -5.31 1.64 7.71
N THR A 199 -4.11 1.49 7.17
CA THR A 199 -3.27 2.63 6.78
C THR A 199 -3.69 3.09 5.40
N LYS A 200 -3.85 4.40 5.17
CA LYS A 200 -4.26 4.94 3.87
C LYS A 200 -3.63 6.28 3.55
N GLU A 201 -3.43 6.53 2.27
CA GLU A 201 -2.94 7.78 1.69
C GLU A 201 -3.92 8.26 0.61
N LEU A 202 -4.33 9.53 0.67
CA LEU A 202 -5.26 10.15 -0.27
C LEU A 202 -4.49 10.75 -1.45
N PHE A 203 -4.93 10.47 -2.67
CA PHE A 203 -4.44 11.16 -3.87
C PHE A 203 -5.58 11.41 -4.87
N THR A 204 -5.35 12.33 -5.81
CA THR A 204 -6.35 12.73 -6.82
C THR A 204 -5.77 12.54 -8.21
N THR A 205 -6.52 11.88 -9.10
CA THR A 205 -6.13 11.75 -10.51
C THR A 205 -6.38 13.05 -11.28
N PRO A 206 -5.46 13.49 -12.15
CA PRO A 206 -5.67 14.68 -12.98
C PRO A 206 -6.68 14.41 -14.11
N ALA A 207 -7.10 15.48 -14.78
CA ALA A 207 -7.91 15.40 -15.98
C ALA A 207 -7.18 14.70 -17.13
N LYS A 208 -7.94 13.99 -17.98
CA LYS A 208 -7.36 13.37 -19.17
C LYS A 208 -6.82 14.46 -20.12
N PRO A 209 -5.68 14.19 -20.77
CA PRO A 209 -5.22 15.05 -21.83
C PRO A 209 -6.21 15.06 -23.01
N SER A 210 -6.35 16.20 -23.67
CA SER A 210 -7.11 16.31 -24.90
C SER A 210 -6.33 17.07 -25.96
N ILE A 211 -6.46 16.62 -27.20
CA ILE A 211 -5.79 17.23 -28.35
C ILE A 211 -6.79 18.14 -29.08
N GLU A 212 -6.49 19.43 -29.09
CA GLU A 212 -7.16 20.41 -29.94
C GLU A 212 -6.28 20.69 -31.16
N ALA A 213 -6.86 20.73 -32.35
CA ALA A 213 -6.14 21.04 -33.58
C ALA A 213 -6.99 21.98 -34.43
N GLY A 214 -6.33 22.87 -35.18
CA GLY A 214 -7.00 23.80 -36.08
C GLY A 214 -7.91 23.08 -37.09
N GLU A 215 -9.02 23.73 -37.45
CA GLU A 215 -9.92 23.25 -38.50
C GLU A 215 -9.34 23.54 -39.89
N PRO A 216 -9.59 22.68 -40.90
CA PRO A 216 -8.93 22.82 -42.19
C PRO A 216 -9.45 23.99 -43.01
N GLU A 217 -8.50 24.73 -43.58
CA GLU A 217 -8.71 25.49 -44.81
C GLU A 217 -8.73 24.55 -46.02
N ILE A 218 -9.31 25.01 -47.14
CA ILE A 218 -9.12 24.35 -48.43
C ILE A 218 -7.75 24.76 -48.96
N TYR A 219 -6.83 23.81 -49.04
CA TYR A 219 -5.48 24.04 -49.53
C TYR A 219 -5.44 24.20 -51.05
N PRO A 220 -4.50 25.00 -51.60
CA PRO A 220 -4.35 25.20 -53.04
C PRO A 220 -4.14 23.89 -53.83
N VAL A 221 -4.66 23.87 -55.05
CA VAL A 221 -4.49 22.76 -56.01
C VAL A 221 -3.02 22.50 -56.34
N GLU A 222 -2.16 23.52 -56.26
CA GLU A 222 -0.72 23.43 -56.55
C GLU A 222 0.08 22.66 -55.50
N GLY A 223 -0.52 22.41 -54.33
CA GLY A 223 0.19 21.79 -53.22
C GLY A 223 1.28 22.69 -52.63
N GLY A 224 2.19 22.10 -51.87
CA GLY A 224 3.22 22.80 -51.12
C GLY A 224 3.31 22.34 -49.66
N THR A 225 4.12 23.04 -48.88
CA THR A 225 4.29 22.77 -47.44
C THR A 225 3.39 23.69 -46.63
N PHE A 226 2.65 23.10 -45.71
CA PHE A 226 1.68 23.76 -44.86
C PHE A 226 1.87 23.34 -43.40
N GLU A 227 1.23 24.08 -42.49
CA GLU A 227 1.26 23.80 -41.06
C GLU A 227 -0.15 23.88 -40.47
N VAL A 228 -0.45 23.00 -39.52
CA VAL A 228 -1.63 23.08 -38.67
C VAL A 228 -1.17 23.17 -37.22
N THR A 229 -1.67 24.16 -36.49
CA THR A 229 -1.41 24.29 -35.05
C THR A 229 -2.26 23.30 -34.27
N PHE A 230 -1.70 22.73 -33.21
CA PHE A 230 -2.41 21.93 -32.23
C PHE A 230 -1.99 22.31 -30.80
N ARG A 231 -2.86 22.03 -29.84
CA ARG A 231 -2.62 22.20 -28.41
C ARG A 231 -2.99 20.91 -27.69
N ILE A 232 -2.23 20.60 -26.65
CA ILE A 232 -2.56 19.54 -25.71
C ILE A 232 -3.01 20.21 -24.43
N ASP A 233 -4.26 19.99 -24.06
CA ASP A 233 -4.78 20.36 -22.75
C ASP A 233 -4.46 19.25 -21.75
N ASN A 234 -4.18 19.63 -20.50
CA ASN A 234 -3.77 18.74 -19.41
C ASN A 234 -2.60 17.80 -19.80
N PRO A 235 -1.44 18.32 -20.26
CA PRO A 235 -0.33 17.48 -20.68
C PRO A 235 0.25 16.68 -19.51
N ILE A 236 0.74 15.47 -19.82
CA ILE A 236 1.48 14.61 -18.91
C ILE A 236 2.97 15.00 -18.97
N ASP A 237 3.59 15.14 -17.81
CA ASP A 237 5.00 15.53 -17.71
C ASP A 237 5.92 14.52 -18.43
N GLY A 238 6.85 15.05 -19.22
CA GLY A 238 7.78 14.28 -20.06
C GLY A 238 7.14 13.57 -21.27
N ALA A 239 5.83 13.64 -21.48
CA ALA A 239 5.16 12.98 -22.62
C ALA A 239 5.11 13.88 -23.87
N THR A 240 5.25 13.25 -25.04
CA THR A 240 5.26 13.94 -26.35
C THR A 240 4.13 13.45 -27.25
N ALA A 241 3.64 14.32 -28.14
CA ALA A 241 2.69 13.93 -29.19
C ALA A 241 3.41 13.27 -30.38
N GLU A 242 2.66 12.43 -31.08
CA GLU A 242 3.09 11.77 -32.31
C GLU A 242 2.08 12.06 -33.43
N VAL A 243 2.55 11.99 -34.68
CA VAL A 243 1.69 12.12 -35.87
C VAL A 243 1.77 10.85 -36.71
N GLN A 244 0.60 10.31 -37.05
CA GLN A 244 0.46 9.15 -37.92
C GLN A 244 0.02 9.60 -39.31
N PRO A 245 0.67 9.10 -40.38
CA PRO A 245 0.36 9.48 -41.75
C PRO A 245 -1.04 9.00 -42.17
N PRO A 246 -1.61 9.59 -43.23
CA PRO A 246 -2.89 9.15 -43.77
C PRO A 246 -2.83 7.72 -44.32
N TYR A 247 -3.98 7.02 -44.28
CA TYR A 247 -4.13 5.75 -44.97
C TYR A 247 -4.46 5.98 -46.45
N ASN A 248 -3.70 5.37 -47.37
CA ASN A 248 -3.91 5.41 -48.82
C ASN A 248 -3.99 6.83 -49.44
N ALA A 249 -3.25 7.80 -48.92
CA ALA A 249 -3.16 9.14 -49.49
C ALA A 249 -1.70 9.60 -49.58
N GLU A 250 -0.96 9.06 -50.56
CA GLU A 250 0.46 9.39 -50.78
C GLU A 250 0.70 10.88 -51.05
N TRP A 251 -0.32 11.58 -51.58
CA TRP A 251 -0.29 13.01 -51.85
C TRP A 251 -0.24 13.91 -50.60
N LEU A 252 -0.40 13.34 -49.40
CA LEU A 252 -0.25 14.01 -48.11
C LEU A 252 0.86 13.28 -47.33
N HIS A 253 2.03 13.90 -47.23
CA HIS A 253 3.23 13.25 -46.70
C HIS A 253 4.13 14.23 -45.93
N SER A 254 5.31 13.75 -45.53
CA SER A 254 6.33 14.55 -44.80
C SER A 254 5.77 15.22 -43.55
N LEU A 255 5.07 14.45 -42.71
CA LEU A 255 4.46 14.93 -41.48
C LEU A 255 5.49 14.99 -40.36
N GLU A 256 5.67 16.18 -39.77
CA GLU A 256 6.59 16.41 -38.67
C GLU A 256 5.95 17.31 -37.61
N ILE A 257 6.16 16.97 -36.33
CA ILE A 257 5.74 17.84 -35.22
C ILE A 257 6.89 18.77 -34.87
N SER A 258 6.62 20.07 -34.86
CA SER A 258 7.56 21.10 -34.41
C SER A 258 6.79 22.24 -33.75
N ASP A 259 7.17 22.60 -32.53
CA ASP A 259 6.69 23.79 -31.81
C ASP A 259 5.15 23.95 -31.79
N GLY A 260 4.43 22.90 -31.38
CA GLY A 260 2.95 22.90 -31.33
C GLY A 260 2.27 22.91 -32.70
N LYS A 261 3.01 22.56 -33.76
CA LYS A 261 2.48 22.47 -35.12
C LYS A 261 2.78 21.11 -35.74
N VAL A 262 1.89 20.66 -36.61
CA VAL A 262 2.19 19.61 -37.58
C VAL A 262 2.50 20.28 -38.91
N ILE A 263 3.72 20.12 -39.39
CA ILE A 263 4.16 20.51 -40.73
C ILE A 263 3.92 19.32 -41.66
N PHE A 264 3.36 19.57 -42.84
CA PHE A 264 3.10 18.52 -43.83
C PHE A 264 3.21 19.07 -45.26
N THR A 265 3.39 18.18 -46.23
CA THR A 265 3.46 18.52 -47.64
C THR A 265 2.29 17.90 -48.42
N LEU A 266 1.73 18.69 -49.32
CA LEU A 266 0.74 18.25 -50.30
C LEU A 266 1.35 18.25 -51.70
N ASP A 267 1.17 17.15 -52.42
CA ASP A 267 1.43 17.11 -53.86
C ASP A 267 0.41 17.97 -54.62
N PRO A 268 0.71 18.46 -55.83
CA PRO A 268 -0.28 19.05 -56.71
C PRO A 268 -1.46 18.09 -57.00
N ASN A 269 -2.68 18.61 -57.06
CA ASN A 269 -3.88 17.82 -57.41
C ASN A 269 -4.15 17.86 -58.92
N THR A 270 -3.24 17.29 -59.71
CA THR A 270 -3.32 17.27 -61.19
C THR A 270 -4.19 16.14 -61.74
N ALA A 271 -4.70 15.24 -60.88
CA ALA A 271 -5.50 14.10 -61.28
C ALA A 271 -7.01 14.40 -61.35
N ALA A 272 -7.45 15.54 -60.79
CA ALA A 272 -8.84 15.97 -60.78
C ALA A 272 -9.17 16.81 -62.03
N GLU A 273 -10.41 16.73 -62.51
CA GLU A 273 -10.90 17.56 -63.61
C GLU A 273 -11.27 18.97 -63.10
N PRO A 274 -11.19 20.01 -63.96
CA PRO A 274 -11.66 21.36 -63.62
C PRO A 274 -13.10 21.36 -63.09
N GLY A 275 -13.29 21.88 -61.88
CA GLY A 275 -14.59 21.94 -61.20
C GLY A 275 -14.95 20.73 -60.34
N ASP A 276 -14.07 19.73 -60.20
CA ASP A 276 -14.25 18.63 -59.26
C ASP A 276 -14.29 19.10 -57.80
N ALA A 277 -14.83 18.24 -56.92
CA ALA A 277 -14.77 18.46 -55.48
C ALA A 277 -13.32 18.36 -54.96
N PRO A 278 -12.96 19.09 -53.88
CA PRO A 278 -11.66 18.93 -53.23
C PRO A 278 -11.38 17.47 -52.85
N ARG A 279 -10.15 16.99 -53.06
CA ARG A 279 -9.72 15.69 -52.52
C ARG A 279 -9.52 15.80 -51.01
N VAL A 280 -9.89 14.74 -50.29
CA VAL A 280 -9.93 14.74 -48.82
C VAL A 280 -9.15 13.56 -48.27
N SER A 281 -8.33 13.82 -47.26
CA SER A 281 -7.69 12.79 -46.43
C SER A 281 -7.54 13.33 -45.00
N TYR A 282 -6.92 12.57 -44.10
CA TYR A 282 -6.61 13.02 -42.76
C TYR A 282 -5.33 12.37 -42.25
N PHE A 283 -4.59 13.09 -41.41
CA PHE A 283 -3.58 12.48 -40.54
C PHE A 283 -4.10 12.46 -39.10
N THR A 284 -3.45 11.68 -38.24
CA THR A 284 -3.88 11.54 -36.84
C THR A 284 -2.78 12.03 -35.90
N ILE A 285 -3.13 12.90 -34.97
CA ILE A 285 -2.28 13.26 -33.83
C ILE A 285 -2.65 12.34 -32.66
N SER A 286 -1.66 11.69 -32.06
CA SER A 286 -1.81 10.87 -30.86
C SER A 286 -0.98 11.45 -29.71
N TYR A 287 -1.47 11.27 -28.48
CA TYR A 287 -0.79 11.68 -27.25
C TYR A 287 -1.13 10.68 -26.15
N PRO A 288 -0.20 10.33 -25.24
CA PRO A 288 -0.47 9.38 -24.16
C PRO A 288 -1.74 9.74 -23.36
N GLU A 289 -2.58 8.73 -23.14
CA GLU A 289 -3.87 8.83 -22.41
C GLU A 289 -4.93 9.79 -23.00
N ALA A 290 -4.64 10.43 -24.15
CA ALA A 290 -5.61 11.21 -24.90
C ALA A 290 -6.35 10.36 -25.94
N TYR A 291 -7.55 10.80 -26.32
CA TYR A 291 -8.16 10.32 -27.56
C TYR A 291 -7.41 10.88 -28.77
N ASN A 292 -7.14 10.01 -29.74
CA ASN A 292 -6.52 10.39 -31.01
C ASN A 292 -7.36 11.47 -31.73
N LYS A 293 -6.68 12.47 -32.29
CA LYS A 293 -7.29 13.57 -33.04
C LYS A 293 -6.98 13.43 -34.52
N ALA A 294 -8.00 13.13 -35.31
CA ALA A 294 -7.90 13.21 -36.76
C ALA A 294 -7.94 14.68 -37.22
N VAL A 295 -6.97 15.08 -38.04
CA VAL A 295 -6.93 16.39 -38.71
C VAL A 295 -7.28 16.16 -40.17
N THR A 296 -8.49 16.58 -40.55
CA THR A 296 -8.96 16.48 -41.93
C THR A 296 -8.20 17.47 -42.79
N ILE A 297 -7.77 17.07 -43.98
CA ILE A 297 -7.12 17.91 -44.98
C ILE A 297 -7.96 17.90 -46.25
N ARG A 298 -8.21 19.09 -46.80
CA ARG A 298 -8.98 19.28 -48.04
C ARG A 298 -8.13 20.05 -49.04
N GLN A 299 -7.86 19.47 -50.20
CA GLN A 299 -7.10 20.14 -51.25
C GLN A 299 -7.98 20.39 -52.47
N ALA A 300 -7.98 21.62 -52.97
CA ALA A 300 -8.78 22.03 -54.11
C ALA A 300 -8.51 21.20 -55.37
N ALA A 301 -9.50 21.14 -56.26
CA ALA A 301 -9.34 20.70 -57.64
C ALA A 301 -8.98 21.91 -58.54
N PRO A 302 -8.53 21.68 -59.79
CA PRO A 302 -8.32 22.77 -60.74
C PRO A 302 -9.57 23.64 -60.94
N ALA A 303 -9.37 24.94 -61.12
CA ALA A 303 -10.46 25.86 -61.42
C ALA A 303 -11.01 25.63 -62.84
N LEU A 304 -12.31 25.89 -63.02
CA LEU A 304 -13.01 25.89 -64.32
C LEU A 304 -12.43 26.93 -65.29
#